data_AF-A0A7K4LB06-F1
#
_entry.id   AF-A0A7K4LB06-F1
#
_cell.length_a   1.000
_cell.length_b   1.000
_cell.length_c   1.000
_cell.angle_alpha   90.00
_cell.angle_beta   90.00
_cell.angle_gamma   90.00
#
_symmetry.space_group_name_H-M   'P 1'
#
loop_
_entity.id
_entity.type
_entity.pdbx_description
1 polymer ?
#
loop_
_entity_poly.entity_id
_entity_poly.type
_entity_poly.pdbx_seq_one_letter_code
_entity_poly.pdbx_strand_id
1 'polypeptide(L)'
;WSTGVIMYTLLAGSPPFWHRKQMLMLRMIMSGNYQFGSPEWDDRSDTVKDLISRFLVVDPRHRYTASEALAHPFFQEYDVEEVRHFSPFRKFKVICLTVLASVRIYYQYRLVKSVTRELVVRDPYALKPLRKLIDACAFRTYKHWVKKGEAQNRAALFENTCKAILLALAAEEELF
;
A
#
# COMPACT_ATOMS: atom_id res chain seq x y z
N TRP A 1 24.08 6.50 -3.39
CA TRP A 1 24.29 5.04 -3.43
C TRP A 1 23.06 4.33 -3.94
N SER A 2 21.95 4.26 -3.17
CA SER A 2 20.74 3.52 -3.56
C SER A 2 20.19 3.92 -4.92
N THR A 3 20.20 5.22 -5.26
CA THR A 3 19.82 5.72 -6.59
C THR A 3 20.63 5.09 -7.71
N GLY A 4 21.95 4.95 -7.55
CA GLY A 4 22.81 4.30 -8.54
C GLY A 4 22.51 2.81 -8.70
N VAL A 5 22.22 2.11 -7.59
CA VAL A 5 21.81 0.70 -7.62
C VAL A 5 20.49 0.53 -8.37
N ILE A 6 19.50 1.38 -8.07
CA ILE A 6 18.21 1.39 -8.75
C ILE A 6 18.41 1.69 -10.24
N MET A 7 19.16 2.74 -10.58
CA MET A 7 19.40 3.14 -11.97
C MET A 7 20.07 2.05 -12.78
N TYR A 8 21.14 1.45 -12.25
CA TYR A 8 21.80 0.29 -12.87
C TYR A 8 20.80 -0.84 -13.13
N THR A 9 19.99 -1.16 -12.12
CA THR A 9 19.02 -2.28 -12.21
C THR A 9 17.93 -2.02 -13.24
N LEU A 10 17.45 -0.78 -13.36
CA LEU A 10 16.45 -0.38 -14.35
C LEU A 10 16.97 -0.50 -15.79
N LEU A 11 18.27 -0.29 -16.02
CA LEU A 11 18.87 -0.31 -17.35
C LEU A 11 19.36 -1.70 -17.77
N ALA A 12 20.01 -2.42 -16.86
CA ALA A 12 20.57 -3.75 -17.11
C ALA A 12 19.59 -4.90 -16.83
N GLY A 13 18.50 -4.64 -16.10
CA GLY A 13 17.57 -5.69 -15.64
C GLY A 13 18.11 -6.59 -14.52
N SER A 14 19.33 -6.32 -14.03
CA SER A 14 19.98 -7.07 -12.96
C SER A 14 20.73 -6.12 -12.00
N PRO A 15 20.89 -6.49 -10.71
CA PRO A 15 21.56 -5.61 -9.75
C PRO A 15 23.08 -5.57 -10.00
N PRO A 16 23.75 -4.43 -9.72
CA PRO A 16 25.20 -4.26 -9.95
C PRO A 16 26.06 -5.17 -9.07
N PHE A 17 25.54 -5.55 -7.90
CA PHE A 17 26.23 -6.43 -6.95
C PHE A 17 25.39 -7.70 -6.77
N TRP A 18 25.84 -8.79 -7.38
CA TRP A 18 25.17 -10.07 -7.25
C TRP A 18 26.17 -11.20 -7.07
N HIS A 19 25.89 -12.06 -6.09
CA HIS A 19 26.63 -13.30 -5.92
C HIS A 19 25.78 -14.30 -5.12
N ARG A 20 25.84 -15.59 -5.46
CA ARG A 20 25.08 -16.66 -4.77
C ARG A 20 25.39 -16.75 -3.27
N LYS A 21 26.66 -16.55 -2.91
CA LYS A 21 27.13 -16.44 -1.51
C LYS A 21 27.03 -14.97 -1.03
N GLN A 22 26.22 -14.72 -0.01
CA GLN A 22 26.00 -13.37 0.56
C GLN A 22 27.30 -12.68 0.99
N MET A 23 28.26 -13.40 1.58
CA MET A 23 29.54 -12.81 2.01
C MET A 23 30.35 -12.24 0.85
N LEU A 24 30.29 -12.85 -0.34
CA LEU A 24 30.99 -12.32 -1.51
C LEU A 24 30.26 -11.11 -2.09
N MET A 25 28.92 -11.12 -2.10
CA MET A 25 28.12 -9.95 -2.48
C MET A 25 28.43 -8.73 -1.59
N LEU A 26 28.50 -8.92 -0.27
CA LEU A 26 28.87 -7.86 0.66
C LEU A 26 30.29 -7.34 0.41
N ARG A 27 31.25 -8.22 0.10
CA ARG A 27 32.60 -7.80 -0.28
C ARG A 27 32.60 -6.96 -1.56
N MET A 28 31.81 -7.33 -2.57
CA MET A 28 31.66 -6.54 -3.80
C MET A 28 31.08 -5.15 -3.51
N ILE A 29 30.08 -5.06 -2.62
CA ILE A 29 29.52 -3.77 -2.18
C ILE A 29 30.58 -2.93 -1.46
N MET A 30 31.33 -3.53 -0.53
CA MET A 30 32.37 -2.85 0.23
C MET A 30 33.54 -2.38 -0.65
N SER A 31 33.88 -3.13 -1.70
CA SER A 31 34.92 -2.73 -2.66
C SER A 31 34.39 -1.84 -3.78
N GLY A 32 33.07 -1.66 -3.90
CA GLY A 32 32.46 -0.96 -5.04
C GLY A 32 32.74 -1.64 -6.38
N ASN A 33 32.94 -2.97 -6.39
CA ASN A 33 33.25 -3.72 -7.60
C ASN A 33 31.98 -4.13 -8.35
N TYR A 34 31.69 -3.43 -9.44
CA TYR A 34 30.65 -3.72 -10.43
C TYR A 34 31.22 -3.45 -11.82
N GLN A 35 30.57 -3.97 -12.86
CA GLN A 35 31.09 -3.91 -14.23
C GLN A 35 29.96 -3.63 -15.21
N PHE A 36 30.21 -2.84 -16.24
CA PHE A 36 29.29 -2.63 -17.36
C PHE A 36 29.56 -3.71 -18.42
N GLY A 37 29.08 -4.93 -18.16
CA GLY A 37 29.32 -6.10 -19.03
C GLY A 37 28.45 -6.12 -20.28
N SER A 38 28.96 -6.75 -21.34
CA SER A 38 28.19 -7.10 -22.53
C SER A 38 27.29 -8.30 -22.26
N PRO A 39 26.10 -8.40 -22.89
CA PRO A 39 25.57 -7.51 -23.95
C PRO A 39 24.73 -6.32 -23.44
N GLU A 40 24.36 -6.27 -22.17
CA GLU A 40 23.33 -5.34 -21.65
C GLU A 40 23.75 -3.85 -21.68
N TRP A 41 25.06 -3.60 -21.76
CA TRP A 41 25.65 -2.26 -21.72
C TRP A 41 26.27 -1.82 -23.05
N ASP A 42 26.21 -2.65 -24.10
CA ASP A 42 26.83 -2.35 -25.40
C ASP A 42 26.08 -1.22 -26.13
N ASP A 43 24.75 -1.17 -25.97
CA ASP A 43 23.85 -0.20 -26.59
C ASP A 43 23.55 1.03 -25.70
N ARG A 44 24.15 1.09 -24.50
CA ARG A 44 23.92 2.16 -23.52
C ARG A 44 24.99 3.24 -23.64
N SER A 45 24.56 4.50 -23.61
CA SER A 45 25.45 5.65 -23.73
C SER A 45 26.48 5.70 -22.59
N ASP A 46 27.68 6.18 -22.91
CA ASP A 46 28.74 6.36 -21.92
C ASP A 46 28.37 7.44 -20.88
N THR A 47 27.51 8.40 -21.24
CA THR A 47 26.95 9.41 -20.32
C THR A 47 26.18 8.78 -19.16
N VAL A 48 25.42 7.71 -19.43
CA VAL A 48 24.70 6.95 -18.39
C VAL A 48 25.67 6.18 -17.50
N LYS A 49 26.66 5.53 -18.10
CA LYS A 49 27.68 4.75 -17.38
C LYS A 49 28.49 5.65 -16.45
N ASP A 50 28.88 6.85 -16.91
CA ASP A 50 29.57 7.83 -16.07
C ASP A 50 28.71 8.25 -14.87
N LEU A 51 27.45 8.63 -15.09
CA LEU A 51 26.55 9.02 -13.99
C LEU A 51 26.39 7.93 -12.93
N ILE A 52 26.22 6.67 -13.35
CA ILE A 52 26.14 5.53 -12.43
C ILE A 52 27.46 5.40 -11.64
N SER A 53 28.60 5.60 -12.31
CA SER A 53 29.90 5.52 -11.66
C SER A 53 30.09 6.57 -10.56
N ARG A 54 29.54 7.77 -10.77
CA ARG A 54 29.52 8.86 -9.77
C ARG A 54 28.58 8.58 -8.59
N PHE A 55 27.54 7.77 -8.79
CA PHE A 55 26.64 7.34 -7.72
C PHE A 55 27.15 6.17 -6.89
N LEU A 56 27.90 5.26 -7.50
CA LEU A 56 28.41 4.01 -6.90
C LEU A 56 29.86 4.16 -6.40
N VAL A 57 30.18 5.32 -5.83
CA VAL A 57 31.46 5.59 -5.15
C VAL A 57 31.37 5.17 -3.68
N VAL A 58 32.32 4.36 -3.22
CA VAL A 58 32.37 3.82 -1.85
C VAL A 58 32.51 4.95 -0.84
N ASP A 59 33.48 5.83 -1.04
CA ASP A 59 33.66 7.03 -0.20
C ASP A 59 32.51 8.03 -0.44
N PRO A 60 31.67 8.31 0.58
CA PRO A 60 30.56 9.25 0.43
C PRO A 60 30.99 10.68 0.09
N ARG A 61 32.22 11.09 0.44
CA ARG A 61 32.71 12.45 0.19
C ARG A 61 32.96 12.74 -1.29
N HIS A 62 33.28 11.70 -2.05
CA HIS A 62 33.54 11.77 -3.48
C HIS A 62 32.30 11.42 -4.32
N ARG A 63 31.21 11.04 -3.66
CA ARG A 63 29.97 10.62 -4.32
C ARG A 63 29.13 11.85 -4.66
N TYR A 64 28.53 11.85 -5.84
CA TYR A 64 27.65 12.94 -6.25
C TYR A 64 26.48 13.15 -5.29
N THR A 65 26.27 14.42 -4.99
CA THR A 65 25.05 14.95 -4.39
C THR A 65 23.92 14.97 -5.41
N ALA A 66 22.68 15.14 -4.95
CA ALA A 66 21.52 15.22 -5.84
C ALA A 66 21.60 16.41 -6.82
N SER A 67 22.13 17.55 -6.37
CA SER A 67 22.35 18.74 -7.21
C SER A 67 23.39 18.51 -8.29
N GLU A 68 24.53 17.90 -7.96
CA GLU A 68 25.58 17.58 -8.94
C GLU A 68 25.08 16.55 -9.95
N ALA A 69 24.31 15.56 -9.50
CA ALA A 69 23.72 14.56 -10.37
C ALA A 69 22.72 15.18 -11.35
N LEU A 70 21.87 16.10 -10.91
CA LEU A 70 20.93 16.81 -11.80
C LEU A 70 21.63 17.74 -12.80
N ALA A 71 22.82 18.25 -12.46
CA ALA A 71 23.65 19.03 -13.35
C ALA A 71 24.47 18.18 -14.35
N HIS A 72 24.43 16.85 -14.23
CA HIS A 72 25.18 15.95 -15.09
C HIS A 72 24.68 15.98 -16.55
N PRO A 73 25.56 15.85 -17.58
CA PRO A 73 25.18 15.88 -19.00
C PRO A 73 24.03 14.93 -19.37
N PHE A 74 23.95 13.77 -18.70
CA PHE A 74 22.84 12.83 -18.84
C PHE A 74 21.44 13.48 -18.73
N PHE A 75 21.26 14.46 -17.85
CA PHE A 75 20.00 15.19 -17.70
C PHE A 75 19.93 16.48 -18.50
N GLN A 76 21.07 16.98 -19.01
CA GLN A 76 21.12 18.20 -19.82
C GLN A 76 20.85 17.91 -21.31
N GLU A 77 21.20 16.73 -21.79
CA GLU A 77 20.95 16.29 -23.18
C GLU A 77 19.52 15.75 -23.39
N TYR A 78 18.60 15.99 -22.45
CA TYR A 78 17.22 15.59 -22.62
C TYR A 78 16.47 16.63 -23.46
N ASP A 79 16.41 16.40 -24.77
CA ASP A 79 15.40 17.03 -25.62
C ASP A 79 14.02 16.62 -25.08
N VAL A 80 13.39 17.54 -24.34
CA VAL A 80 12.01 17.37 -23.90
C VAL A 80 11.14 17.48 -25.15
N GLU A 81 11.02 16.39 -25.91
CA GLU A 81 9.76 16.18 -26.60
C GLU A 81 8.71 16.12 -25.49
N GLU A 82 7.85 17.15 -25.40
CA GLU A 82 6.78 17.18 -24.42
C GLU A 82 5.83 15.99 -24.66
N VAL A 83 6.12 14.82 -24.08
CA VAL A 83 5.26 13.62 -24.14
C VAL A 83 3.94 13.87 -23.39
N ARG A 84 3.78 15.01 -22.72
CA ARG A 84 2.54 15.45 -22.09
C ARG A 84 1.57 16.01 -23.13
N HIS A 85 1.11 15.17 -24.04
CA HIS A 85 -0.08 15.51 -24.82
C HIS A 85 -1.25 15.76 -23.86
N PHE A 86 -1.81 16.97 -23.94
CA PHE A 86 -3.05 17.30 -23.27
C PHE A 86 -4.10 16.27 -23.67
N SER A 87 -4.51 15.44 -22.71
CA SER A 87 -5.59 14.49 -22.90
C SER A 87 -6.84 15.06 -22.22
N PRO A 88 -7.81 15.59 -22.98
CA PRO A 88 -9.05 16.13 -22.43
C PRO A 88 -9.75 15.10 -21.54
N PHE A 89 -9.75 13.83 -21.96
CA PHE A 89 -10.38 12.74 -21.23
C PHE A 89 -9.72 12.47 -19.86
N ARG A 90 -8.38 12.45 -19.79
CA ARG A 90 -7.68 12.24 -18.52
C ARG A 90 -7.91 13.41 -17.55
N LYS A 91 -7.87 14.66 -18.04
CA LYS A 91 -8.16 15.84 -17.21
C LYS A 91 -9.62 15.85 -16.75
N PHE A 92 -10.57 15.59 -17.64
CA PHE A 92 -11.99 15.50 -17.28
C PHE A 92 -12.24 14.42 -16.23
N LYS A 93 -11.66 13.22 -16.40
CA LYS A 93 -11.76 12.13 -15.41
C LYS A 93 -11.23 12.53 -14.04
N VAL A 94 -10.07 13.20 -13.98
CA VAL A 94 -9.51 13.69 -12.71
C VAL A 94 -10.44 14.73 -12.08
N ILE A 95 -10.99 15.66 -12.86
CA ILE A 95 -11.95 16.67 -12.36
C ILE A 95 -13.23 16.00 -11.82
N CYS A 96 -13.79 15.01 -12.52
CA CYS A 96 -14.95 14.28 -12.02
C CYS A 96 -14.64 13.55 -10.70
N LEU A 97 -13.47 12.90 -10.62
CA LEU A 97 -13.05 12.19 -9.40
C LEU A 97 -12.82 13.14 -8.23
N THR A 98 -12.20 14.31 -8.46
CA THR A 98 -12.01 15.31 -7.41
C THR A 98 -13.35 15.83 -6.91
N VAL A 99 -14.27 16.23 -7.80
CA VAL A 99 -15.61 16.69 -7.41
C VAL A 99 -16.37 15.62 -6.61
N LEU A 100 -16.36 14.36 -7.06
CA LEU A 100 -17.00 13.25 -6.33
C LEU A 100 -16.40 13.05 -4.94
N ALA A 101 -15.08 13.18 -4.80
CA ALA A 101 -14.41 13.08 -3.51
C ALA A 101 -14.81 14.25 -2.59
N SER A 102 -14.81 15.49 -3.10
CA SER A 102 -15.23 16.67 -2.33
C SER A 102 -16.66 16.55 -1.83
N VAL A 103 -17.57 16.12 -2.71
CA VAL A 103 -18.99 15.94 -2.37
C VAL A 103 -19.15 14.85 -1.31
N ARG A 104 -18.44 13.72 -1.44
CA ARG A 104 -18.46 12.64 -0.43
C ARG A 104 -17.95 13.14 0.92
N ILE A 105 -16.83 13.87 0.95
CA ILE A 105 -16.26 14.43 2.18
C ILE A 105 -17.23 15.43 2.81
N TYR A 106 -17.84 16.30 2.01
CA TYR A 106 -18.81 17.29 2.49
C TYR A 106 -20.04 16.63 3.12
N TYR A 107 -20.65 15.66 2.46
CA TYR A 107 -21.79 14.93 3.01
C TYR A 107 -21.39 14.10 4.23
N GLN A 108 -20.22 13.48 4.21
CA GLN A 108 -19.73 12.73 5.36
C GLN A 108 -19.49 13.65 6.56
N TYR A 109 -18.95 14.84 6.37
CA TYR A 109 -18.74 15.82 7.44
C TYR A 109 -20.07 16.34 8.02
N ARG A 110 -21.10 16.52 7.19
CA ARG A 110 -22.40 17.04 7.63
C ARG A 110 -23.37 15.99 8.17
N LEU A 111 -23.30 14.75 7.70
CA LEU A 111 -24.22 13.67 8.08
C LEU A 111 -23.68 12.82 9.23
N VAL A 112 -22.36 12.74 9.39
CA VAL A 112 -21.77 12.00 10.51
C VAL A 112 -21.87 12.87 11.75
N LYS A 113 -22.74 12.46 12.69
CA LYS A 113 -22.78 13.02 14.04
C LYS A 113 -21.41 12.88 14.67
N SER A 114 -20.88 13.96 15.25
CA SER A 114 -19.63 13.92 16.02
C SER A 114 -19.76 12.88 17.13
N VAL A 115 -18.77 12.00 17.23
CA VAL A 115 -18.71 11.00 18.30
C VAL A 115 -18.27 11.71 19.57
N THR A 116 -19.22 12.18 20.37
CA THR A 116 -18.95 12.78 21.68
C THR A 116 -18.85 11.69 22.75
N ARG A 117 -18.06 11.94 23.80
CA ARG A 117 -17.82 10.97 24.90
C ARG A 117 -19.11 10.52 25.57
N GLU A 118 -20.06 11.43 25.73
CA GLU A 118 -21.35 11.18 26.38
C GLU A 118 -22.21 10.20 25.57
N LEU A 119 -22.17 10.30 24.24
CA LEU A 119 -22.89 9.39 23.35
C LEU A 119 -22.33 7.97 23.45
N VAL A 120 -21.01 7.83 23.50
CA VAL A 120 -20.32 6.54 23.61
C VAL A 120 -20.64 5.84 24.94
N VAL A 121 -20.73 6.60 26.03
CA VAL A 121 -21.04 6.04 27.36
C VAL A 121 -22.51 5.66 27.49
N ARG A 122 -23.42 6.46 26.91
CA ARG A 122 -24.88 6.23 27.02
C ARG A 122 -25.37 5.11 26.11
N ASP A 123 -24.93 5.08 24.86
CA ASP A 123 -25.35 4.08 23.86
C ASP A 123 -24.21 3.77 22.87
N PRO A 124 -23.26 2.89 23.25
CA PRO A 124 -22.14 2.52 22.40
C PRO A 124 -22.57 1.73 21.14
N TYR A 125 -23.76 1.12 21.12
CA TYR A 125 -24.25 0.31 20.00
C TYR A 125 -24.91 1.14 18.88
N ALA A 126 -25.36 2.37 19.17
CA ALA A 126 -25.83 3.31 18.17
C ALA A 126 -24.75 3.65 17.11
N LEU A 127 -23.48 3.62 17.50
CA LEU A 127 -22.37 3.93 16.62
C LEU A 127 -21.91 2.68 15.87
N LYS A 128 -22.24 2.60 14.58
CA LYS A 128 -21.88 1.46 13.69
C LYS A 128 -20.40 1.02 13.79
N PRO A 129 -19.40 1.91 13.89
CA PRO A 129 -18.01 1.49 14.08
C PRO A 129 -17.76 0.83 15.43
N LEU A 130 -18.30 1.39 16.52
CA LEU A 130 -18.14 0.84 17.88
C LEU A 130 -18.86 -0.48 18.05
N ARG A 131 -20.11 -0.58 17.57
CA ARG A 131 -20.84 -1.85 17.52
C ARG A 131 -20.05 -2.95 16.84
N LYS A 132 -19.50 -2.69 15.64
CA LYS A 132 -18.66 -3.66 14.93
C LYS A 132 -17.43 -4.08 15.74
N LEU A 133 -16.80 -3.14 16.46
CA LEU A 133 -15.63 -3.41 17.29
C LEU A 133 -16.00 -4.27 18.51
N ILE A 134 -17.09 -3.92 19.19
CA ILE A 134 -17.63 -4.67 20.33
C ILE A 134 -18.00 -6.08 19.88
N ASP A 135 -18.76 -6.23 18.79
CA ASP A 135 -19.15 -7.52 18.23
C ASP A 135 -17.94 -8.38 17.85
N ALA A 136 -16.89 -7.77 17.29
CA ALA A 136 -15.66 -8.48 16.95
C ALA A 136 -14.89 -8.96 18.19
N CYS A 137 -14.85 -8.17 19.26
CA CYS A 137 -14.23 -8.55 20.53
C CYS A 137 -15.04 -9.63 21.27
N ALA A 138 -16.37 -9.49 21.30
CA ALA A 138 -17.27 -10.50 21.85
C ALA A 138 -17.10 -11.82 21.10
N PHE A 139 -17.09 -11.80 19.76
CA PHE A 139 -16.86 -13.01 18.98
C PHE A 139 -15.49 -13.61 19.27
N ARG A 140 -14.40 -12.84 19.34
CA ARG A 140 -13.07 -13.39 19.68
C ARG A 140 -13.08 -14.16 21.00
N THR A 141 -13.79 -13.67 22.00
CA THR A 141 -13.86 -14.30 23.33
C THR A 141 -14.80 -15.50 23.33
N TYR A 142 -16.02 -15.34 22.82
CA TYR A 142 -17.08 -16.34 22.94
C TYR A 142 -17.24 -17.27 21.73
N LYS A 143 -16.42 -17.11 20.67
CA LYS A 143 -16.48 -17.95 19.47
C LYS A 143 -16.38 -19.44 19.76
N HIS A 144 -15.70 -19.85 20.84
CA HIS A 144 -15.59 -21.26 21.23
C HIS A 144 -16.91 -21.86 21.73
N TRP A 145 -17.87 -21.02 22.15
CA TRP A 145 -19.24 -21.42 22.52
C TRP A 145 -20.16 -21.50 21.29
N VAL A 146 -19.70 -21.05 20.12
CA VAL A 146 -20.42 -21.13 18.85
C VAL A 146 -20.01 -22.40 18.12
N LYS A 147 -20.93 -23.38 18.05
CA LYS A 147 -20.71 -24.61 17.28
C LYS A 147 -20.63 -24.28 15.77
N LYS A 148 -19.66 -24.89 15.07
CA LYS A 148 -19.48 -24.71 13.62
C LYS A 148 -20.40 -25.67 12.86
N GLY A 149 -21.61 -25.25 12.53
CA GLY A 149 -22.53 -25.96 11.63
C GLY A 149 -22.91 -25.10 10.41
N GLU A 150 -23.33 -25.73 9.31
CA GLU A 150 -23.61 -25.07 8.02
C GLU A 150 -24.82 -24.10 8.06
N ALA A 151 -25.67 -24.18 9.08
CA ALA A 151 -26.86 -23.33 9.25
C ALA A 151 -26.73 -22.31 10.41
N GLN A 152 -25.57 -21.68 10.60
CA GLN A 152 -25.35 -20.79 11.76
C GLN A 152 -25.31 -19.30 11.38
N ASN A 153 -26.30 -18.54 11.85
CA ASN A 153 -26.30 -17.07 11.80
C ASN A 153 -25.43 -16.50 12.94
N ARG A 154 -24.59 -15.50 12.65
CA ARG A 154 -23.76 -14.82 13.67
C ARG A 154 -24.59 -14.12 14.75
N ALA A 155 -25.86 -13.83 14.45
CA ALA A 155 -26.82 -13.27 15.39
C ALA A 155 -27.16 -14.20 16.58
N ALA A 156 -26.96 -15.52 16.43
CA ALA A 156 -27.25 -16.50 17.48
C ALA A 156 -26.41 -16.33 18.76
N LEU A 157 -25.31 -15.56 18.71
CA LEU A 157 -24.52 -15.22 19.90
C LEU A 157 -25.24 -14.20 20.82
N PHE A 158 -26.21 -13.47 20.27
CA PHE A 158 -26.89 -12.35 20.94
C PHE A 158 -28.41 -12.59 21.04
N GLU A 159 -28.87 -13.81 20.79
CA GLU A 159 -30.26 -14.19 21.02
C GLU A 159 -30.53 -14.25 22.52
N ASN A 160 -31.41 -13.38 23.02
CA ASN A 160 -31.79 -13.32 24.44
C ASN A 160 -32.92 -14.30 24.80
N THR A 161 -33.45 -15.04 23.83
CA THR A 161 -34.48 -16.06 24.03
C THR A 161 -33.85 -17.44 23.97
N CYS A 162 -34.13 -18.26 24.99
CA CYS A 162 -33.59 -19.60 25.05
C CYS A 162 -34.13 -20.45 23.88
N LYS A 163 -33.26 -21.19 23.19
CA LYS A 163 -33.64 -22.01 22.02
C LYS A 163 -34.80 -22.97 22.27
N ALA A 164 -34.95 -23.47 23.50
CA ALA A 164 -36.07 -24.32 23.88
C ALA A 164 -37.43 -23.61 23.74
N ILE A 165 -37.48 -22.31 24.03
CA ILE A 165 -38.70 -21.49 23.91
C ILE A 165 -39.02 -21.23 22.44
N LEU A 166 -38.00 -20.98 21.61
CA LEU A 166 -38.20 -20.77 20.17
C LEU A 166 -38.68 -22.02 19.45
N LEU A 167 -38.16 -23.20 19.81
CA LEU A 167 -38.62 -24.47 19.24
C LEU A 167 -40.04 -24.82 19.69
N ALA A 168 -40.41 -24.48 20.93
CA ALA A 168 -41.79 -24.63 21.40
C ALA A 168 -42.77 -23.71 20.64
N LEU A 169 -42.41 -22.44 20.44
CA LEU A 169 -43.22 -21.48 19.67
C LEU A 169 -43.35 -21.87 18.18
N ALA A 170 -42.27 -22.37 17.57
CA ALA A 170 -42.32 -22.86 16.19
C ALA A 170 -43.16 -24.13 16.03
N ALA A 171 -43.14 -25.03 17.02
CA ALA A 171 -44.00 -26.22 17.04
C ALA A 171 -45.48 -25.88 17.27
N GLU A 172 -45.77 -24.79 17.99
CA GLU A 172 -47.13 -24.26 18.14
C GLU A 172 -47.64 -23.59 16.85
N GLU A 173 -46.79 -22.93 16.06
CA GLU A 173 -47.15 -22.34 14.76
C GLU A 173 -47.43 -23.39 13.66
N GLU A 174 -46.80 -24.57 13.69
CA GLU A 174 -47.06 -25.66 12.73
C GLU A 174 -48.36 -26.44 13.01
N LEU A 175 -49.01 -26.19 14.16
CA LEU A 175 -50.24 -26.87 14.57
C LEU A 175 -51.53 -26.09 14.25
N PHE A 176 -51.43 -24.95 13.55
CA PHE A 176 -52.54 -24.13 13.06
C PHE A 176 -52.58 -24.03 11.53
#